data_AF-A0A0E0JRT7-F1
#
_entry.id   AF-A0A0E0JRT7-F1
#
_cell.length_a   1.000
_cell.length_b   1.000
_cell.length_c   1.000
_cell.angle_alpha   90.00
_cell.angle_beta   90.00
_cell.angle_gamma   90.00
#
_symmetry.space_group_name_H-M   'P 1'
#
loop_
_entity.id
_entity.type
_entity.pdbx_description
1 polymer ?
#
loop_
_entity_poly.entity_id
_entity_poly.type
_entity_poly.pdbx_seq_one_letter_code
_entity_poly.pdbx_strand_id
1 'polypeptide(L)'
;MARVEAYPGTENNPYLRFVYTSFQEHATAVSHGSTARLAKAHGDDVLTRTCGTIAADEKRHETAYGRIVEQLLRLDPDGGMLAIADMMHKRITMPAHLMHDGRDMNLFDHFAARLNVYTARDYADIVEFLVKRWKLETLESGLSGEGRRARDFVCGLAQRIRRAAERAEDRAKKDEQRKKKSTTCKTKLQCNSPEKALGPSAWSQLLATCCSENIKL
;
A
#
# COMPACT_ATOMS: atom_id res chain seq x y z
N MET A 1 5.66 31.70 10.02
CA MET A 1 6.55 30.53 10.09
C MET A 1 5.69 29.30 10.28
N ALA A 2 5.48 28.51 9.23
CA ALA A 2 4.72 27.26 9.33
C ALA A 2 5.50 26.32 10.26
N ARG A 3 4.86 25.92 11.35
CA ARG A 3 5.34 24.90 12.27
C ARG A 3 5.55 23.64 11.43
N VAL A 4 6.78 23.11 11.41
CA VAL A 4 7.07 21.80 10.81
C VAL A 4 6.28 20.78 11.62
N GLU A 5 5.06 20.51 11.17
CA GLU A 5 4.24 19.44 11.70
C GLU A 5 4.99 18.15 11.34
N ALA A 6 5.54 17.51 12.37
CA ALA A 6 6.36 16.34 12.21
C ALA A 6 5.57 15.26 11.48
N TYR A 7 6.20 14.55 10.54
CA TYR A 7 5.59 13.44 9.82
C TYR A 7 4.88 12.49 10.81
N PRO A 8 3.62 12.10 10.54
CA PRO A 8 2.82 11.30 11.46
C PRO A 8 3.57 10.01 11.83
N GLY A 9 3.72 9.77 13.13
CA GLY A 9 4.43 8.60 13.68
C GLY A 9 5.92 8.80 14.01
N THR A 10 6.52 9.95 13.69
CA THR A 10 7.95 10.22 13.96
C THR A 10 8.25 10.85 15.33
N GLU A 11 7.23 11.26 16.09
CA GLU A 11 7.33 11.72 17.50
C GLU A 11 8.47 12.72 17.81
N ASN A 12 8.87 13.55 16.83
CA ASN A 12 10.07 14.42 16.90
C ASN A 12 11.39 13.68 17.20
N ASN A 13 11.44 12.37 17.05
CA ASN A 13 12.65 11.57 17.22
C ASN A 13 13.45 11.56 15.89
N PRO A 14 14.71 12.03 15.88
CA PRO A 14 15.53 12.06 14.67
C PRO A 14 15.78 10.67 14.09
N TYR A 15 15.86 9.62 14.91
CA TYR A 15 16.04 8.24 14.44
C TYR A 15 14.87 7.80 13.58
N LEU A 16 13.64 7.97 14.10
CA LEU A 16 12.41 7.63 13.39
C LEU A 16 12.29 8.44 12.09
N ARG A 17 12.64 9.74 12.14
CA ARG A 17 12.59 10.61 10.96
C ARG A 17 13.53 10.13 9.85
N PHE A 18 14.79 9.81 10.15
CA PHE A 18 15.73 9.41 9.11
C PHE A 18 15.41 8.03 8.53
N VAL A 19 14.88 7.11 9.33
CA VAL A 19 14.36 5.83 8.83
C VAL A 19 13.16 6.07 7.90
N TYR A 20 12.21 6.91 8.33
CA TYR A 20 11.03 7.26 7.54
C TYR A 20 11.42 7.91 6.21
N THR A 21 12.29 8.92 6.23
CA THR A 21 12.70 9.61 5.00
C THR A 21 13.48 8.69 4.06
N SER A 22 14.41 7.87 4.58
CA SER A 22 15.14 6.88 3.75
C SER A 22 14.18 5.96 2.99
N PHE A 23 13.12 5.51 3.66
CA PHE A 23 12.11 4.66 3.06
C PHE A 23 11.26 5.39 2.01
N GLN A 24 10.79 6.61 2.32
CA GLN A 24 9.97 7.40 1.41
C GLN A 24 10.73 7.79 0.15
N GLU A 25 11.97 8.24 0.27
CA GLU A 25 12.81 8.61 -0.88
C GLU A 25 13.08 7.42 -1.80
N HIS A 26 13.23 6.21 -1.24
CA HIS A 26 13.33 5.00 -2.06
C HIS A 26 12.00 4.71 -2.79
N ALA A 27 10.87 4.85 -2.09
CA ALA A 27 9.54 4.64 -2.66
C ALA A 27 9.23 5.61 -3.82
N THR A 28 9.58 6.89 -3.66
CA THR A 28 9.39 7.92 -4.70
C THR A 28 10.33 7.72 -5.87
N ALA A 29 11.60 7.35 -5.63
CA ALA A 29 12.55 7.00 -6.69
C ALA A 29 12.04 5.83 -7.55
N VAL A 30 11.52 4.77 -6.93
CA VAL A 30 10.93 3.61 -7.65
C VAL A 30 9.67 3.99 -8.42
N SER A 31 8.80 4.80 -7.81
CA SER A 31 7.54 5.24 -8.44
C SER A 31 7.78 6.15 -9.64
N HIS A 32 8.64 7.15 -9.52
CA HIS A 32 9.00 8.04 -10.63
C HIS A 32 9.77 7.30 -11.72
N GLY A 33 10.66 6.37 -11.37
CA GLY A 33 11.35 5.53 -12.33
C GLY A 33 10.40 4.63 -13.13
N SER A 34 9.38 4.07 -12.48
CA SER A 34 8.36 3.25 -13.15
C SER A 34 7.46 4.10 -14.06
N THR A 35 7.07 5.29 -13.59
CA THR A 35 6.29 6.26 -14.38
C THR A 35 7.05 6.71 -15.62
N ALA A 36 8.36 6.96 -15.52
CA ALA A 36 9.21 7.30 -16.67
C ALA A 36 9.24 6.19 -17.72
N ARG A 37 9.29 4.91 -17.31
CA ARG A 37 9.24 3.77 -18.24
C ARG A 37 7.90 3.68 -18.96
N LEU A 38 6.80 3.92 -18.24
CA LEU A 38 5.46 3.94 -18.84
C LEU A 38 5.32 5.09 -19.85
N ALA A 39 5.73 6.30 -19.49
CA ALA A 39 5.73 7.45 -20.39
C ALA A 39 6.50 7.17 -21.69
N LYS A 40 7.67 6.53 -21.56
CA LYS A 40 8.49 6.12 -22.72
C LYS A 40 7.78 5.10 -23.60
N ALA A 41 7.11 4.12 -22.99
CA ALA A 41 6.34 3.11 -23.73
C ALA A 41 5.16 3.73 -24.52
N HIS A 42 4.65 4.88 -24.06
CA HIS A 42 3.60 5.65 -24.73
C HIS A 42 4.14 6.74 -25.68
N GLY A 43 5.45 6.88 -25.82
CA GLY A 43 6.08 7.83 -26.75
C GLY A 43 6.15 9.28 -26.25
N ASP A 44 5.98 9.53 -24.95
CA ASP A 44 6.14 10.87 -24.37
C ASP A 44 7.56 11.04 -23.80
N ASP A 45 8.46 11.58 -24.62
CA ASP A 45 9.86 11.80 -24.26
C ASP A 45 10.02 12.92 -23.20
N VAL A 46 9.14 13.91 -23.17
CA VAL A 46 9.22 15.02 -22.22
C VAL A 46 8.88 14.52 -20.83
N LEU A 47 7.77 13.80 -20.69
CA LEU A 47 7.36 13.22 -19.42
C LEU A 47 8.38 12.18 -18.94
N THR A 48 8.91 11.36 -19.86
CA THR A 48 10.00 10.41 -19.55
C THR A 48 11.20 11.12 -18.93
N ARG A 49 11.65 12.23 -19.54
CA ARG A 49 12.79 13.00 -19.04
C ARG A 49 12.50 13.61 -17.67
N THR A 50 11.34 14.25 -17.51
CA THR A 50 10.96 14.89 -16.24
C THR A 50 10.89 13.87 -15.10
N CYS A 51 10.17 12.75 -15.29
CA CYS A 51 10.09 11.70 -14.28
C CYS A 51 11.46 11.05 -14.01
N GLY A 52 12.29 10.89 -15.04
CA GLY A 52 13.66 10.37 -14.89
C GLY A 52 14.57 11.30 -14.07
N THR A 53 14.48 12.62 -14.28
CA THR A 53 15.23 13.61 -13.49
C THR A 53 14.79 13.60 -12.03
N ILE A 54 13.49 13.60 -11.76
CA ILE A 54 12.97 13.51 -10.39
C ILE A 54 13.47 12.21 -9.72
N ALA A 55 13.34 11.06 -10.38
CA ALA A 55 13.81 9.79 -9.83
C ALA A 55 15.31 9.79 -9.52
N ALA A 56 16.12 10.49 -10.32
CA ALA A 56 17.55 10.62 -10.07
C ALA A 56 17.84 11.46 -8.81
N ASP A 57 17.06 12.52 -8.58
CA ASP A 57 17.18 13.37 -7.40
C ASP A 57 16.78 12.58 -6.13
N GLU A 58 15.64 11.89 -6.15
CA GLU A 58 15.18 11.05 -5.03
C GLU A 58 16.19 9.96 -4.68
N LYS A 59 16.88 9.38 -5.68
CA LYS A 59 17.94 8.40 -5.43
C LYS A 59 19.15 9.00 -4.72
N ARG A 60 19.47 10.28 -4.96
CA ARG A 60 20.53 10.99 -4.21
C ARG A 60 20.08 11.25 -2.77
N HIS A 61 18.81 11.63 -2.57
CA HIS A 61 18.24 11.81 -1.23
C HIS A 61 18.24 10.50 -0.44
N GLU A 62 17.77 9.41 -1.04
CA GLU A 62 17.82 8.05 -0.48
C GLU A 62 19.25 7.68 -0.05
N THR A 63 20.24 7.95 -0.90
CA THR A 63 21.64 7.68 -0.57
C THR A 63 22.12 8.51 0.62
N ALA A 64 21.75 9.78 0.69
CA ALA A 64 22.14 10.68 1.77
C ALA A 64 21.52 10.25 3.11
N TYR A 65 20.20 10.04 3.16
CA TYR A 65 19.52 9.60 4.39
C TYR A 65 19.92 8.18 4.79
N GLY A 66 20.09 7.28 3.82
CA GLY A 66 20.57 5.93 4.07
C GLY A 66 21.93 5.92 4.77
N ARG A 67 22.86 6.80 4.37
CA ARG A 67 24.17 6.96 5.03
C ARG A 67 24.06 7.49 6.45
N ILE A 68 23.11 8.38 6.72
CA ILE A 68 22.86 8.88 8.09
C ILE A 68 22.44 7.72 8.98
N VAL A 69 21.50 6.89 8.54
CA VAL A 69 21.06 5.71 9.30
C VAL A 69 22.20 4.69 9.48
N GLU A 70 23.06 4.48 8.48
CA GLU A 70 24.26 3.65 8.64
C GLU A 70 25.20 4.17 9.74
N GLN A 71 25.42 5.48 9.80
CA GLN A 71 26.24 6.06 10.86
C GLN A 71 25.55 5.96 12.23
N LEU A 72 24.23 6.12 12.28
CA LEU A 72 23.46 5.91 13.52
C LEU A 72 23.62 4.48 14.03
N LEU A 73 23.47 3.47 13.17
CA LEU A 73 23.66 2.06 13.55
C LEU A 73 25.09 1.74 13.99
N ARG A 74 26.09 2.49 13.52
CA ARG A 74 27.48 2.34 13.97
C ARG A 74 27.72 2.94 15.36
N LEU A 75 27.04 4.04 15.68
CA LEU A 75 27.21 4.77 16.95
C LEU A 75 26.32 4.23 18.06
N ASP A 76 25.07 3.92 17.73
CA ASP A 76 24.04 3.38 18.63
C ASP A 76 23.27 2.26 17.90
N PRO A 77 23.84 1.04 17.83
CA PRO A 77 23.23 -0.08 17.14
C PRO A 77 21.89 -0.50 17.76
N ASP A 78 21.75 -0.43 19.08
CA ASP A 78 20.52 -0.85 19.76
C ASP A 78 19.39 0.15 19.54
N GLY A 79 19.63 1.44 19.80
CA GLY A 79 18.64 2.49 19.57
C GLY A 79 18.24 2.62 18.10
N GLY A 80 19.20 2.47 17.19
CA GLY A 80 18.94 2.43 15.75
C GLY A 80 18.06 1.26 15.34
N MET A 81 18.33 0.05 15.85
CA MET A 81 17.54 -1.13 15.53
C MET A 81 16.12 -1.05 16.09
N LEU A 82 15.95 -0.54 17.32
CA LEU A 82 14.64 -0.32 17.92
C LEU A 82 13.83 0.71 17.13
N ALA A 83 14.45 1.81 16.70
CA ALA A 83 13.78 2.82 15.88
C ALA A 83 13.33 2.28 14.52
N ILE A 84 14.16 1.45 13.87
CA ILE A 84 13.79 0.78 12.61
C ILE A 84 12.59 -0.13 12.86
N ALA A 85 12.62 -0.95 13.91
CA ALA A 85 11.52 -1.85 14.22
C ALA A 85 10.22 -1.10 14.58
N ASP A 86 10.30 -0.02 15.34
CA ASP A 86 9.15 0.83 15.68
C ASP A 86 8.48 1.41 14.44
N MET A 87 9.27 1.97 13.50
CA MET A 87 8.74 2.46 12.22
C MET A 87 8.05 1.36 11.41
N MET A 88 8.62 0.15 11.42
CA MET A 88 8.02 -0.99 10.72
C MET A 88 6.74 -1.50 11.41
N HIS A 89 6.66 -1.43 12.74
CA HIS A 89 5.46 -1.76 13.50
C HIS A 89 4.32 -0.78 13.27
N LYS A 90 4.63 0.52 13.29
CA LYS A 90 3.66 1.60 12.99
C LYS A 90 3.16 1.56 11.54
N ARG A 91 3.88 0.84 10.68
CA ARG A 91 3.78 0.88 9.21
C ARG A 91 4.09 2.26 8.69
N ILE A 92 4.90 2.31 7.64
CA ILE A 92 5.28 3.59 7.06
C ILE A 92 4.07 4.14 6.31
N THR A 93 3.41 5.10 6.95
CA THR A 93 2.20 5.75 6.43
C THR A 93 2.59 6.67 5.28
N MET A 94 1.85 6.61 4.19
CA MET A 94 2.12 7.46 3.02
C MET A 94 1.82 8.93 3.36
N PRO A 95 2.68 9.90 2.96
CA PRO A 95 2.44 11.31 3.26
C PRO A 95 1.06 11.80 2.78
N ALA A 96 0.61 11.31 1.63
CA ALA A 96 -0.66 11.67 1.01
C ALA A 96 -1.85 10.76 1.42
N HIS A 97 -1.74 10.01 2.52
CA HIS A 97 -2.83 9.13 2.98
C HIS A 97 -4.15 9.87 3.30
N LEU A 98 -4.09 11.18 3.57
CA LEU A 98 -5.25 12.06 3.80
C LEU A 98 -5.66 12.86 2.54
N MET A 99 -5.19 12.47 1.36
CA MET A 99 -5.54 13.15 0.11
C MET A 99 -7.05 13.08 -0.15
N HIS A 100 -7.66 14.24 -0.45
CA HIS A 100 -9.09 14.39 -0.65
C HIS A 100 -9.39 15.43 -1.75
N ASP A 101 -10.35 15.16 -2.63
CA ASP A 101 -10.75 16.05 -3.74
C ASP A 101 -12.04 16.83 -3.47
N GLY A 102 -12.61 16.72 -2.26
CA GLY A 102 -13.89 17.32 -1.90
C GLY A 102 -15.11 16.41 -2.13
N ARG A 103 -14.92 15.23 -2.74
CA ARG A 103 -16.00 14.33 -3.16
C ARG A 103 -15.81 12.91 -2.65
N ASP A 104 -14.59 12.40 -2.75
CA ASP A 104 -14.25 11.03 -2.40
C ASP A 104 -13.40 10.98 -1.13
N MET A 105 -14.03 10.55 -0.03
CA MET A 105 -13.40 10.41 1.28
C MET A 105 -12.27 9.36 1.30
N ASN A 106 -12.24 8.43 0.33
CA ASN A 106 -11.26 7.33 0.25
C ASN A 106 -10.41 7.44 -1.03
N LEU A 107 -10.19 8.67 -1.51
CA LEU A 107 -9.49 8.92 -2.77
C LEU A 107 -8.11 8.26 -2.83
N PHE A 108 -7.35 8.28 -1.74
CA PHE A 108 -6.04 7.63 -1.67
C PHE A 108 -6.12 6.12 -1.92
N ASP A 109 -7.08 5.43 -1.30
CA ASP A 109 -7.25 3.98 -1.46
C ASP A 109 -7.68 3.63 -2.89
N HIS A 110 -8.59 4.42 -3.47
CA HIS A 110 -9.00 4.25 -4.86
C HIS A 110 -7.86 4.52 -5.84
N PHE A 111 -7.02 5.52 -5.58
CA PHE A 111 -5.84 5.82 -6.39
C PHE A 111 -4.83 4.68 -6.36
N ALA A 112 -4.49 4.19 -5.15
CA ALA A 112 -3.53 3.10 -4.97
C ALA A 112 -4.01 1.79 -5.63
N ALA A 113 -5.30 1.44 -5.47
CA ALA A 113 -5.86 0.22 -6.04
C ALA A 113 -5.96 0.22 -7.57
N ARG A 114 -6.18 1.38 -8.19
CA ARG A 114 -6.41 1.48 -9.64
C ARG A 114 -5.13 1.46 -10.48
N LEU A 115 -4.07 2.10 -9.97
CA LEU A 115 -2.85 2.26 -10.75
C LEU A 115 -1.80 1.17 -10.45
N ASN A 116 -2.04 0.29 -9.46
CA ASN A 116 -1.02 -0.59 -8.87
C ASN A 116 0.26 0.17 -8.52
N VAL A 117 0.13 1.48 -8.27
CA VAL A 117 1.21 2.34 -7.84
C VAL A 117 1.29 2.10 -6.35
N TYR A 118 2.33 1.38 -5.94
CA TYR A 118 2.63 1.07 -4.54
C TYR A 118 1.77 -0.06 -3.94
N THR A 119 2.10 -1.28 -4.31
CA THR A 119 1.49 -2.51 -3.79
C THR A 119 2.15 -3.00 -2.50
N ALA A 120 1.52 -3.94 -1.80
CA ALA A 120 2.15 -4.64 -0.67
C ALA A 120 3.45 -5.35 -1.06
N ARG A 121 3.63 -5.70 -2.34
CA ARG A 121 4.86 -6.29 -2.87
C ARG A 121 5.96 -5.24 -2.97
N ASP A 122 5.65 -4.06 -3.49
CA ASP A 122 6.59 -2.94 -3.55
C ASP A 122 7.05 -2.55 -2.14
N TYR A 123 6.13 -2.50 -1.17
CA TYR A 123 6.50 -2.28 0.24
C TYR A 123 7.49 -3.34 0.74
N ALA A 124 7.24 -4.62 0.45
CA ALA A 124 8.15 -5.70 0.83
C ALA A 124 9.51 -5.59 0.16
N ASP A 125 9.56 -5.19 -1.11
CA ASP A 125 10.80 -4.97 -1.87
C ASP A 125 11.62 -3.82 -1.25
N ILE A 126 10.98 -2.71 -0.86
CA ILE A 126 11.63 -1.57 -0.20
C ILE A 126 12.21 -1.99 1.17
N VAL A 127 11.44 -2.73 1.98
CA VAL A 127 11.92 -3.24 3.28
C VAL A 127 13.14 -4.14 3.07
N GLU A 128 13.07 -5.07 2.12
CA GLU A 128 14.19 -5.98 1.81
C GLU A 128 15.42 -5.22 1.32
N PHE A 129 15.23 -4.19 0.50
CA PHE A 129 16.31 -3.31 0.05
C PHE A 129 17.00 -2.62 1.23
N LEU A 130 16.24 -2.02 2.15
CA LEU A 130 16.80 -1.31 3.31
C LEU A 130 17.51 -2.26 4.29
N VAL A 131 16.94 -3.44 4.53
CA VAL A 131 17.57 -4.50 5.36
C VAL A 131 18.96 -4.85 4.82
N LYS A 132 19.08 -5.04 3.50
CA LYS A 132 20.36 -5.33 2.83
C LYS A 132 21.28 -4.12 2.85
N ARG A 133 20.75 -2.92 2.57
CA ARG A 133 21.50 -1.66 2.52
C ARG A 133 22.20 -1.36 3.84
N TRP A 134 21.52 -1.61 4.96
CA TRP A 134 22.04 -1.38 6.31
C TRP A 134 22.68 -2.63 6.94
N LYS A 135 22.74 -3.75 6.21
CA LYS A 135 23.36 -5.01 6.63
C LYS A 135 22.83 -5.52 7.98
N LEU A 136 21.52 -5.35 8.21
CA LEU A 136 20.90 -5.66 9.51
C LEU A 136 21.03 -7.14 9.89
N GLU A 137 21.09 -8.04 8.91
CA GLU A 137 21.29 -9.48 9.13
C GLU A 137 22.62 -9.81 9.83
N THR A 138 23.67 -9.03 9.54
CA THR A 138 25.01 -9.20 10.11
C THR A 138 25.25 -8.37 11.37
N LEU A 139 24.26 -7.60 11.80
CA LEU A 139 24.37 -6.76 13.00
C LEU A 139 24.15 -7.63 14.24
N GLU A 140 25.25 -7.96 14.93
CA GLU A 140 25.23 -8.80 16.13
C GLU A 140 25.81 -8.10 17.37
N SER A 141 26.81 -7.25 17.19
CA SER A 141 27.46 -6.53 18.29
C SER A 141 26.65 -5.31 18.73
N GLY A 142 26.66 -5.04 20.04
CA GLY A 142 26.02 -3.84 20.62
C GLY A 142 24.49 -3.92 20.74
N LEU A 143 23.86 -5.05 20.39
CA LEU A 143 22.42 -5.23 20.56
C LEU A 143 22.07 -5.80 21.95
N SER A 144 21.04 -5.22 22.56
CA SER A 144 20.38 -5.77 23.73
C SER A 144 19.52 -6.99 23.35
N GLY A 145 18.92 -7.64 24.35
CA GLY A 145 17.96 -8.72 24.09
C GLY A 145 16.73 -8.23 23.30
N GLU A 146 16.37 -6.96 23.44
CA GLU A 146 15.29 -6.35 22.67
C GLU A 146 15.73 -5.98 21.26
N GLY A 147 16.92 -5.40 21.09
CA GLY A 147 17.50 -5.11 19.77
C GLY A 147 17.63 -6.35 18.89
N ARG A 148 17.99 -7.51 19.46
CA ARG A 148 18.00 -8.79 18.72
C ARG A 148 16.62 -9.21 18.23
N ARG A 149 15.58 -9.09 19.08
CA ARG A 149 14.19 -9.38 18.68
C ARG A 149 13.71 -8.41 17.59
N ALA A 150 14.06 -7.14 17.71
CA ALA A 150 13.76 -6.11 16.72
C ALA A 150 14.42 -6.43 15.37
N ARG A 151 15.70 -6.82 15.36
CA ARG A 151 16.41 -7.27 14.15
C ARG A 151 15.71 -8.46 13.50
N ASP A 152 15.44 -9.51 14.27
CA ASP A 152 14.82 -10.75 13.75
C ASP A 152 13.42 -10.47 13.19
N PHE A 153 12.66 -9.56 13.82
CA PHE A 153 11.38 -9.08 13.31
C PHE A 153 11.53 -8.39 11.95
N VAL A 154 12.43 -7.41 11.84
CA VAL A 154 12.63 -6.60 10.63
C VAL A 154 13.18 -7.44 9.47
N CYS A 155 14.19 -8.29 9.72
CA CYS A 155 14.74 -9.19 8.69
C CYS A 155 13.70 -10.20 8.19
N GLY A 156 12.79 -10.66 9.05
CA GLY A 156 11.69 -11.54 8.66
C GLY A 156 10.49 -10.85 8.01
N LEU A 157 10.41 -9.51 8.04
CA LEU A 157 9.20 -8.77 7.73
C LEU A 157 8.82 -8.84 6.25
N ALA A 158 9.78 -8.65 5.34
CA ALA A 158 9.50 -8.64 3.90
C ALA A 158 8.82 -9.94 3.44
N GLN A 159 9.34 -11.10 3.88
CA GLN A 159 8.75 -12.41 3.57
C GLN A 159 7.34 -12.58 4.16
N ARG A 160 7.09 -12.05 5.38
CA ARG A 160 5.75 -12.07 5.99
C ARG A 160 4.76 -11.23 5.19
N ILE A 161 5.17 -10.06 4.69
CA ILE A 161 4.34 -9.18 3.89
C ILE A 161 4.00 -9.83 2.54
N ARG A 162 4.98 -10.44 1.84
CA ARG A 162 4.73 -11.16 0.58
C ARG A 162 3.68 -12.26 0.76
N ARG A 163 3.84 -13.12 1.77
CA ARG A 163 2.86 -14.18 2.10
C ARG A 163 1.49 -13.64 2.50
N ALA A 164 1.43 -12.45 3.10
CA ALA A 164 0.16 -11.80 3.43
C ALA A 164 -0.53 -11.26 2.18
N ALA A 165 0.24 -10.65 1.26
CA ALA A 165 -0.25 -10.15 -0.02
C ALA A 165 -0.82 -11.28 -0.89
N GLU A 166 -0.10 -12.39 -1.04
CA GLU A 166 -0.56 -13.59 -1.77
C GLU A 166 -1.89 -14.12 -1.22
N ARG A 167 -2.00 -14.24 0.11
CA ARG A 167 -3.25 -14.69 0.76
C ARG A 167 -4.41 -13.72 0.55
N ALA A 168 -4.15 -12.41 0.48
CA ALA A 168 -5.18 -11.41 0.23
C ALA A 168 -5.68 -11.51 -1.22
N GLU A 169 -4.78 -11.69 -2.18
CA GLU A 169 -5.12 -11.91 -3.59
C GLU A 169 -5.95 -13.18 -3.79
N ASP A 170 -5.58 -14.28 -3.14
CA ASP A 170 -6.32 -15.54 -3.21
C ASP A 170 -7.73 -15.43 -2.62
N ARG A 171 -7.90 -14.67 -1.54
CA ARG A 171 -9.21 -14.38 -0.96
C ARG A 171 -10.07 -13.54 -1.91
N ALA A 172 -9.49 -12.49 -2.49
CA ALA A 172 -10.18 -11.64 -3.45
C ALA A 172 -10.68 -12.44 -4.67
N LYS A 173 -9.85 -13.33 -5.22
CA LYS A 173 -10.24 -14.24 -6.32
C LYS A 173 -11.38 -15.19 -5.93
N LYS A 174 -11.34 -15.77 -4.73
CA LYS A 174 -12.41 -16.65 -4.22
C LYS A 174 -13.73 -15.90 -4.02
N ASP A 175 -13.68 -14.68 -3.50
CA ASP A 175 -14.86 -13.83 -3.30
C ASP A 175 -15.47 -13.38 -4.63
N GLU A 176 -14.63 -13.07 -5.62
CA GLU A 176 -15.08 -12.76 -6.98
C GLU A 176 -15.76 -13.97 -7.64
N GLN A 177 -15.20 -15.17 -7.49
CA GLN A 177 -15.82 -16.42 -7.96
C GLN A 177 -17.15 -16.71 -7.26
N ARG A 178 -17.25 -16.43 -5.95
CA ARG A 178 -18.48 -16.59 -5.17
C ARG A 178 -19.56 -15.60 -5.62
N LYS A 179 -19.20 -14.34 -5.89
CA LYS A 179 -20.11 -13.33 -6.47
C LYS A 179 -20.59 -13.75 -7.86
N LYS A 180 -19.68 -14.17 -8.76
CA LYS A 180 -20.05 -14.66 -10.10
C LYS A 180 -21.03 -15.84 -10.03
N LYS A 181 -20.78 -16.84 -9.16
CA LYS A 181 -21.69 -17.98 -8.95
C LYS A 181 -23.06 -17.56 -8.39
N SER A 182 -23.10 -16.60 -7.46
CA SER A 182 -24.35 -16.07 -6.91
C SER A 182 -25.16 -15.30 -7.96
N THR A 183 -24.50 -14.49 -8.78
CA THR A 183 -25.14 -13.77 -9.90
C THR A 183 -25.67 -14.75 -10.95
N THR A 184 -24.87 -15.75 -11.36
CA THR A 184 -25.32 -16.80 -12.30
C THR A 184 -26.50 -17.63 -11.75
N CYS A 185 -26.54 -17.89 -10.44
CA CYS A 185 -27.68 -18.58 -9.82
C CYS A 185 -28.95 -17.72 -9.81
N LYS A 186 -28.84 -16.41 -9.52
CA LYS A 186 -29.96 -15.48 -9.63
C LYS A 186 -30.48 -15.34 -11.06
N THR A 187 -29.60 -15.24 -12.06
CA THR A 187 -29.99 -15.18 -13.48
C THR A 187 -30.61 -16.50 -13.96
N LYS A 188 -30.12 -17.66 -13.51
CA LYS A 188 -30.73 -18.96 -13.82
C LYS A 188 -32.08 -19.18 -13.14
N LEU A 189 -32.28 -18.72 -11.90
CA LEU A 189 -33.61 -18.76 -11.26
C LEU A 189 -34.62 -17.89 -12.01
N GLN A 190 -34.20 -16.77 -12.61
CA GLN A 190 -35.07 -15.87 -13.37
C GLN A 190 -35.37 -16.40 -14.79
N CYS A 191 -34.49 -17.22 -15.38
CA CYS A 191 -34.70 -17.85 -16.70
C CYS A 191 -35.34 -19.25 -16.66
N ASN A 192 -35.56 -19.86 -15.49
CA ASN A 192 -36.21 -21.18 -15.35
C ASN A 192 -37.67 -21.10 -14.88
N SER A 193 -38.41 -20.06 -15.26
CA SER A 193 -39.87 -20.13 -15.26
C SER A 193 -40.33 -20.75 -16.58
N PRO A 194 -40.94 -21.94 -16.60
CA PRO A 194 -41.46 -22.51 -17.84
C PRO A 194 -42.61 -21.65 -18.35
N GLU A 195 -42.57 -21.34 -19.65
CA GLU A 195 -43.67 -20.73 -20.39
C GLU A 195 -45.01 -21.38 -20.02
N LYS A 196 -45.89 -20.62 -19.39
CA LYS A 196 -47.33 -20.81 -19.55
C LYS A 196 -47.81 -19.76 -20.53
N ALA A 197 -47.94 -20.18 -21.78
CA ALA A 197 -48.82 -19.54 -22.74
C ALA A 197 -50.24 -19.53 -22.16
N LEU A 198 -50.87 -18.36 -22.00
CA LEU A 198 -52.31 -18.15 -22.09
C LEU A 198 -52.62 -16.65 -22.05
N GLY A 199 -53.60 -16.29 -22.88
CA GLY A 199 -53.89 -14.93 -23.36
C GLY A 199 -54.42 -13.92 -22.35
N PRO A 200 -54.72 -12.70 -22.83
CA PRO A 200 -54.96 -11.52 -22.02
C PRO A 200 -56.39 -11.52 -21.46
N SER A 201 -56.57 -11.93 -20.21
CA SER A 201 -57.71 -11.51 -19.35
C SER A 201 -57.69 -12.25 -18.00
N ALA A 202 -56.66 -12.01 -17.19
CA ALA A 202 -56.76 -12.20 -15.74
C ALA A 202 -55.53 -11.56 -15.09
N TRP A 203 -55.73 -10.98 -13.91
CA TRP A 203 -54.70 -10.46 -12.99
C TRP A 203 -54.25 -9.01 -13.19
N SER A 204 -55.25 -8.13 -13.25
CA SER A 204 -55.21 -6.74 -12.74
C SER A 204 -54.92 -6.65 -11.23
N GLN A 205 -53.98 -7.45 -10.69
CA GLN A 205 -53.80 -7.62 -9.24
C GLN A 205 -52.35 -7.64 -8.73
N LEU A 206 -51.33 -7.27 -9.50
CA LEU A 206 -49.96 -7.16 -8.97
C LEU A 206 -49.22 -5.91 -9.46
N LEU A 207 -49.85 -4.76 -9.23
CA LEU A 207 -49.25 -3.42 -9.39
C LEU A 207 -49.20 -2.62 -8.07
N ALA A 208 -49.12 -3.29 -6.90
CA ALA A 208 -49.30 -2.58 -5.61
C ALA A 208 -48.33 -2.91 -4.47
N THR A 209 -47.16 -3.53 -4.71
CA THR A 209 -46.27 -3.90 -3.58
C THR A 209 -44.77 -3.80 -3.87
N CYS A 210 -44.30 -2.71 -4.47
CA CYS A 210 -42.85 -2.45 -4.52
C CYS A 210 -42.45 -0.96 -4.45
N CYS A 211 -43.31 -0.10 -3.88
CA CYS A 211 -43.02 1.32 -3.72
C CYS A 211 -43.47 1.83 -2.35
N SER A 212 -43.01 1.18 -1.26
CA SER A 212 -43.05 1.73 0.10
C SER A 212 -42.42 0.75 1.09
N GLU A 213 -41.17 1.00 1.51
CA GLU A 213 -40.59 0.72 2.84
C GLU A 213 -39.07 0.98 2.76
N ASN A 214 -38.65 2.23 3.01
CA ASN A 214 -37.93 2.69 4.23
C ASN A 214 -36.54 2.05 4.40
N ILE A 215 -35.43 2.74 4.12
CA ILE A 215 -34.77 3.71 5.02
C ILE A 215 -35.10 3.47 6.50
N LYS A 216 -34.22 2.75 7.22
CA LYS A 216 -33.60 3.17 8.49
C LYS A 216 -32.60 2.10 9.00
N LEU A 217 -31.41 2.61 9.37
CA LEU A 217 -30.23 2.00 10.01
C LEU A 217 -29.34 1.13 9.13
#